data_AF-A0A9P7RVW2-F1
#
_entry.id   AF-A0A9P7RVW2-F1
#
_cell.length_a   1.000
_cell.length_b   1.000
_cell.length_c   1.000
_cell.angle_alpha   90.00
_cell.angle_beta   90.00
_cell.angle_gamma   90.00
#
_symmetry.space_group_name_H-M   'P 1'
#
loop_
_entity.id
_entity.type
_entity.pdbx_description
1 polymer ?
#
loop_
_entity_poly.entity_id
_entity_poly.type
_entity_poly.pdbx_seq_one_letter_code
_entity_poly.pdbx_strand_id
1 'polypeptide(L)'
;MSDLQFYQKEYYDEKIKNKFNKHWDSIKDHTEERFRIHEMNSFASLKWEREPQDFKEQLHEENETRYKMDMDARKNREQWAGDAQGYEKAWTKANEILPVLSESVARLFGAGCTIFLYGPCADGKTNVSR
;
A
#
# COMPACT_ATOMS: atom_id res chain seq x y z
N MET A 1 8.53 3.74 7.98
CA MET A 1 7.78 5.01 7.79
C MET A 1 8.75 6.13 8.10
N SER A 2 8.81 7.21 7.30
CA SER A 2 9.75 8.31 7.62
C SER A 2 9.27 9.14 8.81
N ASP A 3 10.18 9.84 9.49
CA ASP A 3 9.83 10.66 10.66
C ASP A 3 8.84 11.79 10.31
N LEU A 4 8.95 12.37 9.11
CA LEU A 4 7.98 13.34 8.61
C LEU A 4 6.58 12.71 8.44
N GLN A 5 6.50 11.49 7.90
CA GLN A 5 5.22 10.79 7.74
C GLN A 5 4.64 10.39 9.10
N PHE A 6 5.49 9.99 10.04
CA PHE A 6 5.09 9.66 11.41
C PHE A 6 4.59 10.91 12.13
N TYR A 7 5.30 12.03 12.04
CA TYR A 7 4.89 13.34 12.55
C TYR A 7 3.54 13.79 11.96
N GLN A 8 3.38 13.69 10.64
CA GLN A 8 2.14 14.02 9.96
C GLN A 8 0.98 13.16 10.47
N LYS A 9 1.20 11.87 10.68
CA LYS A 9 0.17 10.93 11.13
C LYS A 9 -0.23 11.17 12.59
N GLU A 10 0.73 11.24 13.50
CA GLU A 10 0.44 11.32 14.93
C GLU A 10 -0.03 12.73 15.34
N TYR A 11 0.49 13.77 14.69
CA TYR A 11 0.21 15.17 15.08
C TYR A 11 -0.64 15.93 14.07
N TYR A 12 -1.36 15.23 13.19
CA TYR A 12 -2.21 15.87 12.18
C TYR A 12 -3.21 16.84 12.83
N ASP A 13 -4.07 16.34 13.71
CA ASP A 13 -5.20 17.11 14.24
C ASP A 13 -4.73 18.24 15.17
N GLU A 14 -3.73 17.99 16.01
CA GLU A 14 -3.25 18.93 17.02
C GLU A 14 -2.38 20.04 16.42
N LYS A 15 -1.41 19.65 15.58
CA LYS A 15 -0.32 20.52 15.14
C LYS A 15 -0.57 21.04 13.72
N ILE A 16 -1.12 20.24 12.81
CA ILE A 16 -1.09 20.55 11.37
C ILE A 16 -2.42 21.09 10.88
N LYS A 17 -3.52 20.35 11.05
CA LYS A 17 -4.83 20.58 10.43
C LYS A 17 -5.37 21.99 10.61
N ASN A 18 -5.44 22.47 11.85
CA ASN A 18 -6.00 23.80 12.13
C ASN A 18 -5.15 24.93 11.51
N LYS A 19 -3.83 24.78 11.49
CA LYS A 19 -2.93 25.79 10.90
C LYS A 19 -2.95 25.72 9.38
N PHE A 20 -2.97 24.50 8.83
CA PHE A 20 -3.07 24.29 7.39
C PHE A 20 -4.40 24.80 6.84
N ASN A 21 -5.54 24.52 7.50
CA ASN A 21 -6.84 25.03 7.03
C ASN A 21 -6.87 26.56 6.99
N LYS A 22 -6.31 27.24 8.00
CA LYS A 22 -6.15 28.70 7.97
C LYS A 22 -5.27 29.19 6.82
N HIS A 23 -4.17 28.48 6.55
CA HIS A 23 -3.29 28.80 5.42
C HIS A 23 -4.02 28.57 4.08
N TRP A 24 -4.71 27.44 3.94
CA TRP A 24 -5.50 27.09 2.77
C TRP A 24 -6.60 28.12 2.49
N ASP A 25 -7.33 28.55 3.52
CA ASP A 25 -8.35 29.58 3.40
C ASP A 25 -7.81 30.92 2.87
N SER A 26 -6.52 31.21 3.07
CA SER A 26 -5.87 32.41 2.54
C SER A 26 -5.40 32.32 1.09
N ILE A 27 -5.22 31.10 0.56
CA ILE A 27 -4.65 30.88 -0.79
C ILE A 27 -5.62 30.20 -1.77
N LYS A 28 -6.72 29.62 -1.28
CA LYS A 28 -7.68 28.82 -2.06
C LYS A 28 -8.32 29.57 -3.22
N ASP A 29 -8.47 30.89 -3.12
CA ASP A 29 -9.08 31.69 -4.19
C ASP A 29 -8.13 31.87 -5.38
N HIS A 30 -6.83 31.61 -5.18
CA HIS A 30 -5.77 31.84 -6.16
C HIS A 30 -5.06 30.53 -6.54
N THR A 31 -5.51 29.40 -5.98
CA THR A 31 -4.90 28.07 -6.13
C THR A 31 -6.00 27.04 -6.36
N GLU A 32 -5.79 26.12 -7.32
CA GLU A 32 -6.78 25.07 -7.59
C GLU A 32 -6.80 24.01 -6.48
N GLU A 33 -7.99 23.50 -6.14
CA GLU A 33 -8.20 22.47 -5.09
C GLU A 33 -7.36 21.21 -5.32
N ARG A 34 -7.04 20.86 -6.58
CA ARG A 34 -6.17 19.71 -6.90
C ARG A 34 -4.78 19.80 -6.26
N PHE A 35 -4.30 21.02 -5.97
CA PHE A 35 -3.00 21.25 -5.34
C PHE A 35 -3.04 21.19 -3.81
N ARG A 36 -4.22 21.04 -3.19
CA ARG A 36 -4.37 21.08 -1.73
C ARG A 36 -3.50 20.06 -1.00
N ILE A 37 -3.41 18.84 -1.52
CA ILE A 37 -2.57 17.79 -0.93
C ILE A 37 -1.09 18.14 -1.06
N HIS A 38 -0.68 18.69 -2.20
CA HIS A 38 0.70 19.15 -2.41
C HIS A 38 1.05 20.26 -1.42
N GLU A 39 0.19 21.26 -1.28
CA GLU A 39 0.36 22.36 -0.32
C GLU A 39 0.39 21.86 1.12
N MET A 40 -0.44 20.89 1.48
CA MET A 40 -0.41 20.29 2.82
C MET A 40 0.93 19.61 3.11
N ASN A 41 1.47 18.87 2.14
CA ASN A 41 2.76 18.20 2.29
C ASN A 41 3.90 19.22 2.43
N SER A 42 3.92 20.26 1.60
CA SER A 42 4.88 21.36 1.67
C SER A 42 4.79 22.09 3.02
N PHE A 43 3.57 22.42 3.45
CA PHE A 43 3.30 23.07 4.74
C PHE A 43 3.78 22.22 5.92
N ALA A 44 3.48 20.93 5.91
CA ALA A 44 3.90 20.00 6.97
C ALA A 44 5.42 19.82 7.00
N SER A 45 6.09 19.77 5.84
CA SER A 45 7.56 19.71 5.75
C SER A 45 8.21 20.95 6.35
N LEU A 46 7.75 22.15 5.95
CA LEU A 46 8.24 23.41 6.51
C LEU A 46 8.01 23.51 8.01
N LYS A 47 6.88 22.97 8.48
CA LYS A 47 6.58 22.94 9.90
C LYS A 47 7.51 22.00 10.64
N TRP A 48 7.73 20.79 10.11
CA TRP A 48 8.66 19.82 10.65
C TRP A 48 10.07 20.40 10.78
N GLU A 49 10.57 21.10 9.76
CA GLU A 49 11.88 21.76 9.82
C GLU A 49 12.02 22.72 11.00
N ARG A 50 10.93 23.42 11.35
CA ARG A 50 10.89 24.39 12.47
C ARG A 50 10.65 23.78 13.85
N GLU A 51 10.29 22.50 13.95
CA GLU A 51 10.13 21.86 15.26
C GLU A 51 11.50 21.75 15.97
N PRO A 52 11.52 21.80 17.33
CA PRO A 52 12.75 21.68 18.11
C PRO A 52 13.48 20.36 17.84
N GLN A 53 14.81 20.37 17.90
CA GLN A 53 15.63 19.19 17.64
C GLN A 53 15.34 18.07 18.64
N ASP A 54 15.22 18.39 19.94
CA ASP A 54 14.88 17.42 20.99
C ASP A 54 13.55 16.69 20.70
N PHE A 55 12.56 17.41 20.17
CA PHE A 55 11.28 16.81 19.79
C PHE A 55 11.43 15.85 18.60
N LYS A 56 12.28 16.19 17.62
CA LYS A 56 12.53 15.32 16.47
C LYS A 56 13.23 14.04 16.89
N GLU A 57 14.18 14.13 17.82
CA GLU A 57 14.91 12.97 18.35
C GLU A 57 13.99 12.05 19.14
N GLN A 58 13.15 12.60 20.03
CA GLN A 58 12.13 11.81 20.74
C GLN A 58 11.19 11.09 19.76
N LEU A 59 10.71 11.81 18.74
CA LEU A 59 9.80 11.25 17.74
C LEU A 59 10.47 10.17 16.89
N HIS A 60 11.76 10.32 16.61
CA HIS A 60 12.57 9.32 15.92
C HIS A 60 12.70 8.04 16.76
N GLU A 61 13.00 8.15 18.06
CA GLU A 61 13.08 7.00 18.98
C GLU A 61 11.73 6.26 19.09
N GLU A 62 10.62 7.02 19.18
CA GLU A 62 9.26 6.45 19.18
C GLU A 62 8.96 5.72 17.87
N ASN A 63 9.33 6.31 16.72
CA ASN A 63 9.14 5.71 15.39
C ASN A 63 10.00 4.43 15.23
N GLU A 64 11.26 4.46 15.65
CA GLU A 64 12.12 3.27 15.66
C GLU A 64 11.55 2.15 16.52
N THR A 65 11.03 2.47 17.70
CA THR A 65 10.47 1.49 18.63
C THR A 65 9.23 0.83 18.02
N ARG A 66 8.29 1.63 17.48
CA ARG A 66 7.12 1.08 16.77
C ARG A 66 7.52 0.26 15.55
N TYR A 67 8.52 0.71 14.80
CA TYR A 67 9.02 -0.04 13.64
C TYR A 67 9.59 -1.41 14.06
N LYS A 68 10.40 -1.46 15.13
CA LYS A 68 10.94 -2.73 15.67
C LYS A 68 9.80 -3.65 16.10
N MET A 69 8.80 -3.15 16.82
CA MET A 69 7.62 -3.94 17.23
C MET A 69 6.84 -4.50 16.03
N ASP A 70 6.62 -3.70 14.98
CA ASP A 70 5.93 -4.14 13.76
C ASP A 70 6.74 -5.23 13.02
N MET A 71 8.06 -5.08 12.97
CA MET A 71 8.95 -6.08 12.38
C MET A 71 8.96 -7.38 13.17
N ASP A 72 8.99 -7.33 14.49
CA ASP A 72 8.89 -8.51 15.35
C ASP A 72 7.53 -9.19 15.19
N ALA A 73 6.44 -8.43 15.12
CA ALA A 73 5.11 -8.97 14.86
C ALA A 73 4.97 -9.61 13.48
N ARG A 74 5.70 -9.13 12.46
CA ARG A 74 5.77 -9.78 11.14
C ARG A 74 6.61 -11.04 11.19
N LYS A 75 7.80 -10.97 11.80
CA LYS A 75 8.68 -12.12 11.99
C LYS A 75 7.98 -13.26 12.72
N ASN A 76 7.20 -12.96 13.76
CA ASN A 76 6.43 -13.96 14.50
C ASN A 76 5.26 -14.53 13.69
N ARG A 77 4.70 -13.78 12.73
CA ARG A 77 3.66 -14.27 11.81
C ARG A 77 4.22 -15.12 10.67
N GLU A 78 5.43 -14.79 10.21
CA GLU A 78 6.14 -15.49 9.13
C GLU A 78 7.00 -16.66 9.62
N GLN A 79 7.17 -16.81 10.94
CA GLN A 79 7.70 -18.03 11.52
C GLN A 79 6.76 -19.18 11.16
N TRP A 80 7.14 -19.91 10.12
CA TRP A 80 6.50 -21.16 9.74
C TRP A 80 6.64 -22.15 10.91
N ALA A 81 5.62 -22.20 11.76
CA ALA A 81 5.51 -23.14 12.87
C ALA A 81 5.00 -24.53 12.45
N GLY A 82 5.09 -24.85 11.15
CA GLY A 82 4.62 -26.12 10.61
C GLY A 82 5.63 -27.23 10.87
N ASP A 83 5.23 -28.19 11.70
CA ASP A 83 5.86 -29.49 11.83
C ASP A 83 5.85 -30.25 10.49
N ALA A 84 6.77 -31.21 10.28
CA ALA A 84 6.89 -31.99 9.05
C ALA A 84 5.56 -32.66 8.65
N GLN A 85 4.77 -33.11 9.64
CA GLN A 85 3.42 -33.64 9.44
C GLN A 85 2.42 -32.60 8.93
N GLY A 86 2.56 -31.33 9.32
CA GLY A 86 1.72 -30.23 8.82
C GLY A 86 1.99 -29.95 7.35
N TYR A 87 3.26 -30.02 6.94
CA TYR A 87 3.68 -29.92 5.54
C TYR A 87 3.11 -31.06 4.69
N GLU A 88 3.19 -32.30 5.18
CA GLU A 88 2.66 -33.47 4.47
C GLU A 88 1.14 -33.38 4.26
N LYS A 89 0.40 -32.94 5.29
CA LYS A 89 -1.05 -32.68 5.22
C LYS A 89 -1.41 -31.54 4.28
N ALA A 90 -0.59 -30.48 4.24
CA ALA A 90 -0.77 -29.38 3.29
C ALA A 90 -0.53 -29.85 1.86
N TRP A 91 0.48 -30.71 1.63
CA TRP A 91 0.76 -31.26 0.30
C TRP A 91 -0.33 -32.22 -0.19
N THR A 92 -0.89 -33.06 0.70
CA THR A 92 -2.00 -33.94 0.33
C THR A 92 -3.23 -33.14 -0.09
N LYS A 93 -3.56 -32.05 0.62
CA LYS A 93 -4.66 -31.15 0.23
C LYS A 93 -4.35 -30.34 -1.03
N ALA A 94 -3.10 -29.96 -1.23
CA ALA A 94 -2.71 -29.19 -2.42
C ALA A 94 -2.87 -30.00 -3.71
N ASN A 95 -2.79 -31.34 -3.68
CA ASN A 95 -3.13 -32.17 -4.84
C ASN A 95 -4.59 -32.03 -5.29
N GLU A 96 -5.51 -31.61 -4.42
CA GLU A 96 -6.91 -31.35 -4.78
C GLU A 96 -7.09 -29.93 -5.35
N ILE A 97 -6.30 -28.96 -4.88
CA ILE A 97 -6.46 -27.54 -5.21
C ILE A 97 -5.61 -27.13 -6.43
N LEU A 98 -4.41 -27.69 -6.57
CA LEU A 98 -3.49 -27.36 -7.65
C LEU A 98 -4.04 -27.63 -9.04
N PRO A 99 -4.78 -28.72 -9.32
CA PRO A 99 -5.36 -28.94 -10.64
C PRO A 99 -6.35 -27.84 -11.01
N VAL A 100 -7.21 -27.43 -10.08
CA VAL A 100 -8.21 -26.36 -10.30
C VAL A 100 -7.54 -25.01 -10.56
N LEU A 101 -6.51 -24.68 -9.77
CA LEU A 101 -5.73 -23.46 -9.99
C LEU A 101 -4.97 -23.50 -11.32
N SER A 102 -4.36 -24.62 -11.66
CA SER A 102 -3.62 -24.80 -12.91
C SER A 102 -4.55 -24.70 -14.11
N GLU A 103 -5.75 -25.28 -14.04
CA GLU A 103 -6.77 -25.16 -15.07
C GLU A 103 -7.28 -23.73 -15.21
N SER A 104 -7.46 -23.01 -14.09
CA SER A 104 -7.86 -21.60 -14.09
C SER A 104 -6.82 -20.71 -14.78
N VAL A 105 -5.54 -20.90 -14.46
CA VAL A 105 -4.43 -20.18 -15.08
C VAL A 105 -4.33 -20.54 -16.57
N ALA A 106 -4.45 -21.82 -16.92
CA ALA A 106 -4.44 -22.27 -18.32
C ALA A 106 -5.58 -21.66 -19.13
N ARG A 107 -6.79 -21.55 -18.57
CA ARG A 107 -7.95 -20.91 -19.22
C ARG A 107 -7.73 -19.42 -19.44
N LEU A 108 -7.23 -18.70 -18.43
CA LEU A 108 -6.95 -17.27 -18.54
C LEU A 108 -5.84 -17.01 -19.57
N PHE A 109 -4.79 -17.82 -19.56
CA PHE A 109 -3.70 -17.73 -20.52
C PHE A 109 -4.20 -18.04 -21.95
N GLY A 110 -4.99 -19.10 -22.13
CA GLY A 110 -5.60 -19.45 -23.41
C GLY A 110 -6.53 -18.35 -23.95
N ALA A 111 -7.33 -17.73 -23.08
CA ALA A 111 -8.17 -16.59 -23.43
C ALA A 111 -7.32 -15.38 -23.87
N GLY A 112 -6.25 -15.07 -23.13
CA GLY A 112 -5.29 -14.02 -23.47
C GLY A 112 -4.62 -14.26 -24.83
N CYS A 113 -4.12 -15.48 -25.08
CA CYS A 113 -3.56 -15.87 -26.37
C CYS A 113 -4.58 -15.76 -27.51
N THR A 114 -5.84 -16.12 -27.26
CA THR A 114 -6.91 -16.03 -28.27
C THR A 114 -7.21 -14.57 -28.62
N ILE A 115 -7.30 -13.69 -27.63
CA ILE A 115 -7.49 -12.25 -27.83
C ILE A 115 -6.30 -11.64 -28.55
N PHE A 116 -5.07 -12.04 -28.21
CA PHE A 116 -3.86 -11.53 -28.84
C PHE A 116 -3.73 -11.97 -30.31
N LEU A 117 -4.03 -13.23 -30.62
CA LEU A 117 -3.87 -13.79 -31.97
C LEU A 117 -5.00 -13.41 -32.93
N TYR A 118 -6.24 -13.34 -32.44
CA TYR A 118 -7.41 -13.14 -33.29
C TYR A 118 -8.05 -11.75 -33.13
N GLY A 119 -7.63 -10.97 -32.12
CA GLY A 119 -8.19 -9.67 -31.80
C GLY A 119 -9.65 -9.75 -31.28
N PRO A 120 -10.14 -8.75 -30.55
CA PRO A 120 -11.57 -8.59 -30.35
C PRO A 120 -12.22 -8.19 -31.68
N CYS A 121 -13.13 -9.01 -32.23
CA CYS A 121 -14.01 -8.52 -33.29
C CYS A 121 -14.90 -7.40 -32.74
N ALA A 122 -15.33 -6.47 -33.60
CA ALA A 122 -16.15 -5.30 -33.23
C ALA A 122 -17.45 -5.66 -32.47
N ASP A 123 -17.88 -6.92 -32.56
CA ASP A 123 -19.11 -7.44 -31.94
C ASP A 123 -18.85 -8.16 -30.60
N GLY A 124 -17.61 -8.16 -30.08
CA GLY A 124 -17.25 -8.81 -28.82
C GLY A 124 -17.16 -10.35 -28.85
N LYS A 125 -17.20 -10.97 -30.04
CA LYS A 125 -17.05 -12.42 -30.23
C LYS A 125 -15.67 -12.76 -30.81
N THR A 126 -15.10 -13.89 -30.44
CA THR A 126 -13.88 -14.43 -31.08
C THR A 126 -14.31 -15.29 -32.28
N ASN A 127 -13.87 -14.92 -33.48
CA ASN A 127 -14.21 -15.65 -34.69
C ASN A 127 -13.22 -16.81 -34.87
N VAL A 128 -13.45 -17.91 -34.14
CA VAL A 128 -12.70 -19.15 -34.33
C VAL A 128 -13.37 -19.94 -35.44
N SER A 129 -12.98 -19.66 -36.68
CA SER A 129 -13.37 -20.48 -37.84
C SER A 129 -12.74 -21.86 -37.68
N ARG A 130 -13.59 -22.89 -37.66
CA ARG A 130 -13.18 -24.30 -37.62
C ARG A 130 -12.60 -24.74 -38.95
#